data_AF-A0A651H324-F1
#
_entry.id   AF-A0A651H324-F1
#
_cell.length_a   1.000
_cell.length_b   1.000
_cell.length_c   1.000
_cell.angle_alpha   90.00
_cell.angle_beta   90.00
_cell.angle_gamma   90.00
#
_symmetry.space_group_name_H-M   'P 1'
#
loop_
_entity.id
_entity.type
_entity.pdbx_description
1 polymer ?
#
loop_
_entity_poly.entity_id
_entity_poly.type
_entity_poly.pdbx_seq_one_letter_code
_entity_poly.pdbx_strand_id
1 'polypeptide(L)'
;MNASRTPLVILLLAGIFLFGGISGWLAGRSIQLPAPEPEPPTDRRGPGMTERHVLRLVGSLELTDDQRAVIGPKLRSHFEEIRQVRRESLQEVRAIMDRLGEAIRDELNEAQQAKFDAYQERVRQRIEEADAGPFSGHRPPDLRPRLRPEDRRPPPLPPEEE
;
A
#
# COMPACT_ATOMS: atom_id res chain seq x y z
N MET A 1 46.12 -47.70 21.59
CA MET A 1 45.21 -47.16 20.55
C MET A 1 43.78 -47.47 21.01
N ASN A 2 43.13 -46.50 21.66
CA ASN A 2 41.95 -46.77 22.49
C ASN A 2 40.65 -46.63 21.67
N ALA A 3 40.25 -47.73 21.05
CA ALA A 3 38.98 -47.89 20.33
C ALA A 3 37.79 -48.13 21.30
N SER A 4 37.54 -47.23 22.26
CA SER A 4 36.47 -47.42 23.27
C SER A 4 35.51 -46.24 23.46
N ARG A 5 35.65 -45.15 22.69
CA ARG A 5 34.78 -43.96 22.82
C ARG A 5 33.79 -43.76 21.67
N THR A 6 34.03 -44.39 20.52
CA THR A 6 33.17 -44.36 19.34
C THR A 6 31.74 -44.88 19.56
N PRO A 7 31.50 -46.03 20.25
CA PRO A 7 30.13 -46.50 20.44
C PRO A 7 29.31 -45.59 21.38
N LEU A 8 29.98 -44.91 22.31
CA LEU A 8 29.34 -43.98 23.24
C LEU A 8 28.92 -42.68 22.55
N VAL A 9 29.74 -42.18 21.63
CA VAL A 9 29.40 -41.00 20.80
C VAL A 9 28.23 -41.32 19.85
N ILE A 10 28.21 -42.51 19.26
CA ILE A 10 27.11 -42.95 18.39
C ILE A 10 25.80 -43.08 19.17
N LEU A 11 25.83 -43.67 20.38
CA LEU A 11 24.66 -43.75 21.26
C LEU A 11 24.16 -42.38 21.70
N LEU A 12 25.06 -41.45 21.99
CA LEU A 12 24.71 -40.09 22.37
C LEU A 12 24.07 -39.31 21.21
N LEU A 13 24.62 -39.42 19.99
CA LEU A 13 24.03 -38.83 18.79
C LEU A 13 22.66 -39.44 18.45
N ALA A 14 22.53 -40.77 18.55
CA ALA A 14 21.26 -41.46 18.34
C ALA A 14 20.21 -41.00 19.36
N GLY A 15 20.60 -40.82 20.63
CA GLY A 15 19.73 -40.30 21.69
C GLY A 15 19.22 -38.88 21.40
N ILE A 16 20.09 -37.96 21.00
CA ILE A 16 19.72 -36.58 20.64
C ILE A 16 18.77 -36.58 19.42
N PHE A 17 19.05 -37.42 18.42
CA PHE A 17 18.22 -37.50 17.21
C PHE A 17 16.83 -38.09 17.49
N LEU A 18 16.74 -39.11 18.35
CA LEU A 18 15.46 -39.65 18.82
C LEU A 18 14.68 -38.62 19.64
N PHE A 19 15.35 -37.89 20.54
CA PHE A 19 14.70 -36.87 21.36
C PHE A 19 14.22 -35.68 20.52
N GLY A 20 15.03 -35.23 19.55
CA GLY A 20 14.68 -34.19 18.57
C GLY A 20 13.56 -34.62 17.63
N GLY A 21 13.55 -35.88 17.17
CA GLY A 21 12.51 -36.43 16.31
C GLY A 21 11.15 -36.53 17.01
N ILE A 22 11.12 -36.97 18.27
CA ILE A 22 9.88 -37.10 19.06
C ILE A 22 9.32 -35.70 19.40
N SER A 23 10.18 -34.75 19.78
CA SER A 23 9.76 -33.38 20.07
C SER A 23 9.28 -32.63 18.81
N GLY A 24 9.91 -32.84 17.66
CA GLY A 24 9.43 -32.31 16.37
C GLY A 24 8.12 -32.94 15.90
N TRP A 25 7.90 -34.24 16.13
CA TRP A 25 6.66 -34.94 15.73
C TRP A 25 5.45 -34.54 16.58
N LEU A 26 5.64 -34.36 17.90
CA LEU A 26 4.58 -33.88 18.79
C LEU A 26 4.19 -32.42 18.52
N ALA A 27 5.16 -31.55 18.23
CA ALA A 27 4.90 -30.16 17.82
C ALA A 27 4.27 -30.06 16.41
N GLY A 28 4.64 -30.96 15.49
CA GLY A 28 4.04 -31.01 14.15
C GLY A 28 2.59 -31.48 14.15
N ARG A 29 2.17 -32.27 15.14
CA ARG A 29 0.79 -32.79 15.24
C ARG A 29 -0.17 -31.81 15.93
N SER A 30 0.32 -30.90 16.78
CA SER A 30 -0.50 -29.89 17.46
C SER A 30 -0.72 -28.61 16.63
N ILE A 31 -0.11 -28.49 15.45
CA ILE A 31 -0.26 -27.35 14.51
C ILE A 31 -1.20 -27.69 13.33
N GLN A 32 -1.92 -28.83 13.40
CA GLN A 32 -3.10 -29.05 12.55
C GLN A 32 -4.32 -28.41 13.18
N LEU A 33 -4.30 -27.07 13.27
CA LEU A 33 -5.56 -26.33 13.25
C LEU A 33 -6.21 -26.66 11.89
N PRO A 34 -7.51 -27.01 11.84
CA PRO A 34 -8.21 -27.09 10.57
C PRO A 34 -7.93 -25.77 9.84
N ALA A 35 -7.52 -25.87 8.58
CA ALA A 35 -7.42 -24.69 7.73
C ALA A 35 -8.77 -23.96 7.88
N PRO A 36 -8.80 -22.71 8.38
CA PRO A 36 -10.04 -21.96 8.36
C PRO A 36 -10.52 -22.02 6.91
N GLU A 37 -11.79 -22.41 6.73
CA GLU A 37 -12.47 -22.22 5.45
C GLU A 37 -12.08 -20.85 4.91
N PRO A 38 -11.88 -20.67 3.59
CA PRO A 38 -11.59 -19.37 3.04
C PRO A 38 -12.77 -18.46 3.39
N GLU A 39 -12.63 -17.74 4.51
CA GLU A 39 -13.55 -16.69 4.88
C GLU A 39 -13.61 -15.75 3.67
N PRO A 40 -14.82 -15.33 3.25
CA PRO A 40 -14.95 -14.34 2.19
C PRO A 40 -14.03 -13.17 2.56
N PRO A 41 -13.27 -12.60 1.62
CA PRO A 41 -12.11 -11.76 1.92
C PRO A 41 -12.46 -10.67 2.93
N THR A 42 -12.25 -10.96 4.21
CA THR A 42 -12.32 -9.98 5.27
C THR A 42 -11.02 -9.22 5.16
N ASP A 43 -11.18 -7.92 4.89
CA ASP A 43 -10.15 -6.95 4.63
C ASP A 43 -8.98 -7.15 5.61
N ARG A 44 -7.91 -7.85 5.18
CA ARG A 44 -6.66 -8.04 5.96
C ARG A 44 -5.92 -6.72 6.19
N ARG A 45 -6.50 -5.59 5.81
CA ARG A 45 -6.13 -4.25 6.26
C ARG A 45 -6.94 -3.96 7.52
N GLY A 46 -6.30 -4.09 8.69
CA GLY A 46 -6.87 -3.64 9.96
C GLY A 46 -7.51 -2.25 9.82
N PRO A 47 -8.51 -1.92 10.66
CA PRO A 47 -9.69 -1.10 10.34
C PRO A 47 -9.50 -0.21 9.10
N GLY A 48 -10.33 -0.41 8.07
CA GLY A 48 -10.32 0.40 6.86
C GLY A 48 -10.27 1.90 7.16
N MET A 49 -9.80 2.71 6.22
CA MET A 49 -9.57 4.16 6.44
C MET A 49 -10.81 4.85 7.07
N THR A 50 -12.01 4.47 6.63
CA THR A 50 -13.29 4.85 7.24
C THR A 50 -13.37 4.54 8.74
N GLU A 51 -13.13 3.28 9.12
CA GLU A 51 -13.24 2.83 10.51
C GLU A 51 -12.20 3.54 11.41
N ARG A 52 -11.00 3.80 10.89
CA ARG A 52 -9.99 4.63 11.60
C ARG A 52 -10.47 6.06 11.84
N HIS A 53 -11.16 6.67 10.87
CA HIS A 53 -11.70 8.02 11.03
C HIS A 53 -12.85 8.03 12.03
N VAL A 54 -13.75 7.05 11.96
CA VAL A 54 -14.85 6.88 12.93
C VAL A 54 -14.27 6.70 14.34
N LEU A 55 -13.33 5.77 14.53
CA LEU A 55 -12.69 5.52 15.82
C LEU A 55 -11.96 6.74 16.36
N ARG A 56 -11.27 7.52 15.51
CA ARG A 56 -10.65 8.78 15.93
C ARG A 56 -11.68 9.81 16.35
N LEU A 57 -12.73 10.02 15.55
CA LEU A 57 -13.74 11.04 15.83
C LEU A 57 -14.47 10.72 17.14
N VAL A 58 -14.91 9.46 17.28
CA VAL A 58 -15.57 8.95 18.47
C VAL A 58 -14.65 9.03 19.70
N GLY A 59 -13.38 8.66 19.56
CA GLY A 59 -12.39 8.76 20.64
C GLY A 59 -12.10 10.20 21.04
N SER A 60 -11.99 11.12 20.08
CA SER A 60 -11.68 12.53 20.33
C SER A 60 -12.82 13.33 20.96
N LEU A 61 -14.06 12.87 20.77
CA LEU A 61 -15.26 13.50 21.31
C LEU A 61 -15.70 12.89 22.64
N GLU A 62 -14.95 11.91 23.16
CA GLU A 62 -15.23 11.21 24.43
C GLU A 62 -16.69 10.76 24.56
N LEU A 63 -17.29 10.28 23.46
CA LEU A 63 -18.71 9.93 23.42
C LEU A 63 -19.03 8.83 24.45
N THR A 64 -20.20 8.90 25.09
CA THR A 64 -20.70 7.80 25.93
C THR A 64 -21.06 6.58 25.07
N ASP A 65 -21.20 5.40 25.68
CA ASP A 65 -21.55 4.18 24.94
C ASP A 65 -22.90 4.30 24.22
N ASP A 66 -23.89 4.93 24.86
CA ASP A 66 -25.19 5.20 24.27
C ASP A 66 -25.09 6.14 23.05
N GLN A 67 -24.24 7.17 23.15
CA GLN A 67 -23.99 8.09 22.02
C GLN A 67 -23.26 7.39 20.88
N ARG A 68 -22.31 6.50 21.18
CA ARG A 68 -21.59 5.71 20.17
C ARG A 68 -22.53 4.79 19.41
N ALA A 69 -23.47 4.14 20.12
CA ALA A 69 -24.46 3.26 19.52
C ALA A 69 -25.34 3.99 18.48
N VAL A 70 -25.62 5.28 18.69
CA VAL A 70 -26.44 6.10 17.79
C VAL A 70 -25.61 6.78 16.68
N ILE A 71 -24.45 7.34 17.01
CA ILE A 71 -23.63 8.17 16.10
C ILE A 71 -22.77 7.29 15.18
N GLY A 72 -22.22 6.18 15.70
CA GLY A 72 -21.33 5.28 14.95
C GLY A 72 -21.94 4.78 13.62
N PRO A 73 -23.18 4.27 13.59
CA PRO A 73 -23.84 3.87 12.35
C PRO A 73 -24.00 5.02 11.34
N LYS A 74 -24.36 6.23 11.79
CA LYS A 74 -24.52 7.42 10.93
C LYS A 74 -23.21 7.83 10.27
N LEU A 75 -22.13 7.87 11.04
CA LEU A 75 -20.80 8.18 10.51
C LEU A 75 -20.36 7.14 9.47
N ARG A 76 -20.56 5.85 9.75
CA ARG A 76 -20.23 4.78 8.81
C ARG A 76 -21.00 4.91 7.49
N SER A 77 -22.31 5.19 7.54
CA SER A 77 -23.12 5.43 6.34
C SER A 77 -22.55 6.57 5.49
N HIS A 78 -22.33 7.73 6.09
CA HIS A 78 -21.85 8.90 5.35
C HIS A 78 -20.43 8.73 4.81
N PHE A 79 -19.55 8.03 5.52
CA PHE A 79 -18.24 7.72 4.97
C PHE A 79 -18.30 6.74 3.79
N GLU A 80 -19.24 5.79 3.77
CA GLU A 80 -19.44 4.93 2.60
C GLU A 80 -20.03 5.70 1.43
N GLU A 81 -20.96 6.64 1.67
CA GLU A 81 -21.46 7.58 0.65
C GLU A 81 -20.31 8.40 0.06
N ILE A 82 -19.45 9.00 0.90
CA ILE A 82 -18.25 9.72 0.45
C ILE A 82 -17.34 8.81 -0.38
N ARG A 83 -17.14 7.56 0.05
CA ARG A 83 -16.32 6.59 -0.68
C ARG A 83 -16.92 6.28 -2.06
N GLN A 84 -18.24 6.14 -2.14
CA GLN A 84 -18.94 5.93 -3.39
C GLN A 84 -18.76 7.12 -4.34
N VAL A 85 -19.05 8.34 -3.88
CA VAL A 85 -18.85 9.57 -4.67
C VAL A 85 -17.41 9.65 -5.17
N ARG A 86 -16.43 9.38 -4.31
CA ARG A 86 -15.02 9.38 -4.71
C ARG A 86 -14.71 8.35 -5.79
N ARG A 87 -15.27 7.13 -5.71
CA ARG A 87 -15.08 6.09 -6.74
C ARG A 87 -15.62 6.55 -8.08
N GLU A 88 -16.85 7.09 -8.09
CA GLU A 88 -17.52 7.56 -9.30
C GLU A 88 -16.76 8.74 -9.92
N SER A 89 -16.41 9.76 -9.13
CA SER A 89 -15.64 10.91 -9.62
C SER A 89 -14.25 10.51 -10.14
N LEU A 90 -13.58 9.54 -9.51
CA LEU A 90 -12.28 9.06 -10.02
C LEU A 90 -12.40 8.36 -11.37
N GLN A 91 -13.49 7.63 -11.61
CA GLN A 91 -13.75 7.02 -12.92
C GLN A 91 -13.98 8.08 -13.98
N GLU A 92 -14.79 9.10 -13.66
CA GLU A 92 -15.06 10.21 -14.57
C GLU A 92 -13.79 11.01 -14.91
N VAL A 93 -12.98 11.33 -13.90
CA VAL A 93 -11.71 12.03 -14.10
C VAL A 93 -10.78 11.21 -14.99
N ARG A 94 -10.68 9.88 -14.80
CA ARG A 94 -9.88 9.02 -15.69
C ARG A 94 -10.37 9.10 -17.13
N ALA A 95 -11.67 8.96 -17.36
CA ALA A 95 -12.24 9.06 -18.70
C ALA A 95 -11.99 10.43 -19.37
N ILE A 96 -12.02 11.53 -18.60
CA ILE A 96 -11.65 12.86 -19.11
C ILE A 96 -10.17 12.90 -19.50
N MET A 97 -9.29 12.38 -18.66
CA MET A 97 -7.84 12.38 -18.92
C MET A 97 -7.47 11.49 -20.11
N ASP A 98 -8.15 10.36 -20.30
CA ASP A 98 -7.95 9.48 -21.45
C ASP A 98 -8.32 10.21 -22.75
N ARG A 99 -9.50 10.84 -22.80
CA ARG A 99 -9.94 11.64 -23.97
C ARG A 99 -9.01 12.82 -24.25
N LEU A 100 -8.52 13.48 -23.20
CA LEU A 100 -7.51 14.54 -23.35
C LEU A 100 -6.21 13.99 -23.94
N GLY A 101 -5.78 12.81 -23.52
CA GLY A 101 -4.61 12.12 -24.05
C GLY A 101 -4.74 11.79 -25.54
N GLU A 102 -5.91 11.29 -25.95
CA GLU A 102 -6.23 11.03 -27.37
C GLU A 102 -6.20 12.33 -28.19
N ALA A 103 -6.88 13.37 -27.73
CA ALA A 103 -6.91 14.66 -28.42
C ALA A 103 -5.51 15.28 -28.56
N ILE A 104 -4.66 15.15 -27.54
CA ILE A 104 -3.25 15.60 -27.64
C ILE A 104 -2.51 14.76 -28.68
N ARG A 105 -2.65 13.43 -28.64
CA ARG A 105 -1.95 12.51 -29.54
C ARG A 105 -2.22 12.81 -31.01
N ASP A 106 -3.47 13.14 -31.36
CA ASP A 106 -3.89 13.42 -32.73
C ASP A 106 -3.19 14.66 -33.34
N GLU A 107 -2.76 15.60 -32.49
CA GLU A 107 -2.02 16.81 -32.90
C GLU A 107 -0.50 16.59 -32.99
N LEU A 108 0.00 15.42 -32.60
CA LEU A 108 1.44 15.10 -32.58
C LEU A 108 1.89 14.38 -33.86
N ASN A 109 3.12 14.66 -34.28
CA ASN A 109 3.78 13.82 -35.30
C ASN A 109 4.23 12.47 -34.72
N GLU A 110 4.57 11.51 -35.58
CA GLU A 110 4.94 10.14 -35.18
C GLU A 110 6.04 10.06 -34.11
N ALA A 111 7.09 10.87 -34.27
CA ALA A 111 8.21 10.89 -33.32
C ALA A 111 7.80 11.45 -31.94
N GLN A 112 6.85 12.39 -31.91
CA GLN A 112 6.28 12.93 -30.69
C GLN A 112 5.28 11.96 -30.04
N GLN A 113 4.45 11.27 -30.84
CA GLN A 113 3.53 10.26 -30.35
C GLN A 113 4.27 9.13 -29.62
N ALA A 114 5.37 8.62 -30.18
CA ALA A 114 6.17 7.58 -29.53
C ALA A 114 6.72 8.03 -28.16
N LYS A 115 7.12 9.30 -28.03
CA LYS A 115 7.58 9.88 -26.74
C LYS A 115 6.42 10.04 -25.77
N PHE A 116 5.26 10.45 -26.26
CA PHE A 116 4.05 10.64 -25.46
C PHE A 116 3.54 9.32 -24.89
N ASP A 117 3.50 8.26 -25.71
CA ASP A 117 3.12 6.91 -25.28
C ASP A 117 4.05 6.38 -24.18
N ALA A 118 5.36 6.53 -24.37
CA ALA A 118 6.34 6.14 -23.36
C ALA A 118 6.19 6.95 -22.06
N TYR A 119 5.79 8.22 -22.15
CA TYR A 119 5.49 9.04 -20.98
C TYR A 119 4.24 8.55 -20.25
N GLN A 120 3.13 8.32 -20.96
CA GLN A 120 1.88 7.83 -20.36
C GLN A 120 2.08 6.47 -19.66
N GLU A 121 2.81 5.55 -20.28
CA GLU A 121 3.07 4.24 -19.70
C GLU A 121 3.88 4.33 -18.41
N ARG A 122 4.89 5.21 -18.34
CA ARG A 122 5.64 5.47 -17.10
C ARG A 122 4.76 6.05 -16.00
N VAL A 123 3.81 6.93 -16.35
CA VAL A 123 2.87 7.49 -15.39
C VAL A 123 1.94 6.39 -14.86
N ARG A 124 1.41 5.52 -15.74
CA ARG A 124 0.57 4.39 -15.35
C ARG A 124 1.29 3.45 -14.39
N GLN A 125 2.52 3.04 -14.72
CA GLN A 125 3.34 2.16 -13.87
C GLN A 125 3.57 2.77 -12.48
N ARG A 126 3.87 4.08 -12.39
CA ARG A 126 4.03 4.75 -11.09
C ARG A 126 2.76 4.75 -10.24
N ILE A 127 1.60 4.88 -10.87
CA ILE A 127 0.31 4.83 -10.17
C ILE A 127 0.05 3.41 -9.65
N GLU A 128 0.27 2.39 -10.48
CA GLU A 128 0.12 0.99 -10.08
C GLU A 128 1.08 0.59 -8.95
N GLU A 129 2.34 1.02 -9.03
CA GLU A 129 3.33 0.83 -7.97
C GLU A 129 2.92 1.52 -6.66
N ALA A 130 2.35 2.73 -6.74
CA ALA A 130 1.86 3.47 -5.57
C ALA A 130 0.63 2.79 -4.92
N ASP A 131 -0.23 2.15 -5.71
CA ASP A 131 -1.40 1.43 -5.24
C ASP A 131 -1.05 0.03 -4.65
N ALA A 132 0.04 -0.59 -5.12
CA ALA A 132 0.48 -1.92 -4.68
C ALA A 132 1.32 -1.94 -3.38
N GLY A 133 1.86 -0.80 -2.93
CA GLY A 133 2.75 -0.73 -1.77
C GLY A 133 2.04 -0.77 -0.40
N PRO A 134 2.62 -1.39 0.65
CA PRO A 134 2.09 -1.40 2.03
C PRO A 134 2.14 -0.03 2.74
N PHE A 135 2.75 0.98 2.11
CA PHE A 135 2.82 2.36 2.58
C PHE A 135 2.23 3.33 1.55
N SER A 136 0.93 3.19 1.28
CA SER A 136 0.14 4.17 0.51
C SER A 136 -0.06 5.46 1.34
N GLY A 137 1.03 6.21 1.52
CA GLY A 137 1.12 7.50 2.20
C GLY A 137 2.17 8.42 1.58
N HIS A 138 2.62 8.12 0.36
CA HIS A 138 3.63 8.93 -0.31
C HIS A 138 3.01 10.15 -0.97
N ARG A 139 3.30 11.29 -0.33
CA ARG A 139 3.39 12.65 -0.87
C ARG A 139 3.72 12.61 -2.37
N PRO A 140 3.00 13.35 -3.23
CA PRO A 140 3.33 13.40 -4.65
C PRO A 140 4.82 13.74 -4.80
N PRO A 141 5.54 13.14 -5.77
CA PRO A 141 6.90 13.57 -6.04
C PRO A 141 6.84 15.07 -6.31
N ASP A 142 7.60 15.86 -5.55
CA ASP A 142 7.83 17.27 -5.86
C ASP A 142 8.28 17.32 -7.34
N LEU A 143 7.37 17.68 -8.25
CA LEU A 143 7.70 17.92 -9.67
C LEU A 143 8.54 19.19 -9.83
N ARG A 144 8.91 19.84 -8.72
CA ARG A 144 9.87 20.93 -8.72
C ARG A 144 11.26 20.31 -8.56
N PRO A 145 12.16 20.46 -9.55
CA PRO A 145 13.58 20.48 -9.22
C PRO A 145 13.70 21.43 -8.04
N ARG A 146 14.26 20.97 -6.91
CA ARG A 146 14.66 21.89 -5.85
C ARG A 146 15.75 22.76 -6.47
N LEU A 147 15.36 23.87 -7.10
CA LEU A 147 16.24 24.98 -7.38
C LEU A 147 16.96 25.24 -6.06
N ARG A 148 18.29 25.16 -6.07
CA ARG A 148 19.05 25.51 -4.86
C ARG A 148 18.62 26.94 -4.49
N PRO A 149 18.61 27.32 -3.21
CA PRO A 149 18.30 28.70 -2.82
C PRO A 149 19.07 29.75 -3.66
N GLU A 150 20.28 29.38 -4.10
CA GLU A 150 21.17 30.12 -4.99
C GLU A 150 20.64 30.36 -6.43
N ASP A 151 19.78 29.49 -6.95
CA ASP A 151 19.21 29.59 -8.31
C ASP A 151 17.96 30.48 -8.37
N ARG A 152 17.58 31.12 -7.26
CA ARG A 152 16.44 32.06 -7.18
C ARG A 152 16.77 33.49 -7.58
N ARG A 153 17.86 33.71 -8.33
CA ARG A 153 18.11 35.05 -8.87
C ARG A 153 17.01 35.36 -9.89
N PRO A 154 16.26 36.46 -9.73
CA PRO A 154 15.37 36.90 -10.79
C PRO A 154 16.20 37.07 -12.07
N PRO A 155 15.68 36.66 -13.24
CA PRO A 155 16.36 36.93 -14.50
C PRO A 155 16.65 38.44 -14.60
N PRO A 156 17.81 38.84 -15.14
CA PRO A 156 18.07 40.26 -15.37
C PRO A 156 16.93 40.83 -16.20
N LEU A 157 16.42 42.00 -15.81
CA LEU A 157 15.43 42.73 -16.60
C LEU A 157 15.99 42.91 -18.02
N PRO A 158 15.16 42.77 -19.06
CA PRO A 158 15.59 43.13 -20.41
C PRO A 158 16.10 44.58 -20.40
N PRO A 159 17.14 44.91 -21.18
CA PRO A 159 17.63 46.28 -21.25
C PRO A 159 16.47 47.19 -21.64
N GLU A 160 16.29 48.27 -20.89
CA GLU A 160 15.37 49.34 -21.28
C GLU A 160 15.90 49.88 -22.62
N GLU A 161 15.12 49.72 -23.68
CA GLU A 161 15.40 50.33 -24.97
C GLU A 161 15.22 51.84 -24.79
N GLU A 162 16.32 52.59 -24.73
CA GLU A 162 16.35 54.05 -24.93
C GLU A 162 16.21 54.42 -26.41
#